data_AF-A0A2R7RG32-F1
#
_entry.id   AF-A0A2R7RG32-F1
#
_cell.length_a   1.000
_cell.length_b   1.000
_cell.length_c   1.000
_cell.angle_alpha   90.00
_cell.angle_beta   90.00
_cell.angle_gamma   90.00
#
_symmetry.space_group_name_H-M   'P 1'
#
loop_
_entity.id
_entity.type
_entity.pdbx_description
1 polymer ?
#
loop_
_entity_poly.entity_id
_entity_poly.type
_entity_poly.pdbx_seq_one_letter_code
_entity_poly.pdbx_strand_id
1 'polypeptide(L)'
;MTATIENPRSGKISPQYRRTGANKGNFEMLAWLFMRLSGVVLVVLIFGHLFVNLLVGEGIHAIDFGFVAGKWADPFWQIWDLAMLWLAMLHGTNGVRTIINDYAEKDSTRLWLKIVLYAATTVIIVLGTLVIFTFNPCPMVDGVPLPGGFCPA
;
A
#
# COMPACT_ATOMS: atom_id res chain seq x y z
N MET A 1 46.76 41.70 -15.09
CA MET A 1 45.32 41.70 -15.36
C MET A 1 44.81 40.29 -15.10
N THR A 2 44.16 40.06 -13.97
CA THR A 2 43.74 38.73 -13.52
C THR A 2 42.35 38.46 -14.12
N ALA A 3 42.26 37.50 -15.04
CA ALA A 3 41.00 37.09 -15.63
C ALA A 3 40.17 36.36 -14.58
N THR A 4 39.00 36.92 -14.23
CA THR A 4 38.03 36.25 -13.37
C THR A 4 37.19 35.34 -14.25
N ILE A 5 37.35 34.02 -14.11
CA ILE A 5 36.51 33.03 -14.81
C ILE A 5 35.18 32.96 -14.07
N GLU A 6 34.10 33.38 -14.72
CA GLU A 6 32.76 33.25 -14.19
C GLU A 6 32.33 31.78 -14.18
N ASN A 7 31.85 31.29 -13.03
CA ASN A 7 31.45 29.91 -12.85
C ASN A 7 30.27 29.60 -13.80
N PRO A 8 30.31 28.53 -14.63
CA PRO A 8 29.33 28.26 -15.69
C PRO A 8 27.92 27.85 -15.20
N ARG A 9 27.57 28.14 -13.94
CA ARG A 9 26.29 27.81 -13.31
C ARG A 9 25.54 29.03 -12.74
N SER A 10 25.96 30.28 -13.01
CA SER A 10 25.27 31.48 -12.51
C SER A 10 23.98 31.84 -13.28
N GLY A 11 23.78 31.30 -14.50
CA GLY A 11 22.69 31.70 -15.40
C GLY A 11 21.30 31.13 -15.09
N LYS A 12 21.19 30.15 -14.19
CA LYS A 12 19.91 29.80 -13.58
C LYS A 12 20.02 30.26 -12.14
N ILE A 13 19.53 31.47 -11.88
CA ILE A 13 19.16 31.89 -10.53
C ILE A 13 18.39 30.69 -9.95
N SER A 14 19.02 29.93 -9.05
CA SER A 14 18.30 28.97 -8.21
C SER A 14 17.10 29.77 -7.74
N PRO A 15 15.85 29.36 -8.03
CA PRO A 15 14.71 30.15 -7.60
C PRO A 15 14.97 30.40 -6.13
N GLN A 16 15.26 31.67 -5.79
CA GLN A 16 15.39 32.08 -4.40
C GLN A 16 14.22 31.40 -3.74
N TYR A 17 14.47 30.64 -2.68
CA TYR A 17 13.48 29.89 -1.95
C TYR A 17 12.43 30.89 -1.47
N ARG A 18 11.54 31.25 -2.39
CA ARG A 18 10.42 32.13 -2.21
C ARG A 18 9.50 31.16 -1.53
N ARG A 19 9.64 31.06 -0.21
CA ARG A 19 8.55 30.68 0.66
C ARG A 19 7.46 31.70 0.38
N THR A 20 6.78 31.53 -0.74
CA THR A 20 5.42 31.99 -0.90
C THR A 20 4.71 31.26 0.22
N GLY A 21 4.53 31.98 1.33
CA GLY A 21 3.65 31.58 2.42
C GLY A 21 2.24 31.52 1.86
N ALA A 22 1.99 30.51 1.05
CA ALA A 22 0.66 30.09 0.70
C ALA A 22 0.27 29.15 1.83
N ASN A 23 -0.83 29.49 2.49
CA ASN A 23 -1.63 28.64 3.36
C ASN A 23 -2.05 27.35 2.61
N LYS A 24 -1.08 26.50 2.25
CA LYS A 24 -1.33 25.12 1.85
C LYS A 24 -1.49 24.39 3.16
N GLY A 25 -2.71 23.98 3.47
CA GLY A 25 -3.02 23.31 4.74
C GLY A 25 -2.07 22.16 5.05
N ASN A 26 -2.12 21.67 6.28
CA ASN A 26 -1.23 20.63 6.83
C ASN A 26 -1.24 19.28 6.06
N PHE A 27 -1.83 19.19 4.87
CA PHE A 27 -1.88 18.01 4.03
C PHE A 27 -0.50 17.44 3.69
N GLU A 28 0.49 18.27 3.30
CA GLU A 28 1.84 17.76 3.01
C GLU A 28 2.50 17.20 4.27
N MET A 29 2.31 17.85 5.43
CA MET A 29 2.77 17.36 6.72
C MET A 29 2.06 16.06 7.13
N LEU A 30 0.74 15.99 6.97
CA LEU A 30 -0.07 14.80 7.30
C LEU A 30 0.29 13.63 6.39
N ALA A 31 0.44 13.86 5.09
CA ALA A 31 0.88 12.84 4.13
C ALA A 31 2.30 12.37 4.47
N TRP A 32 3.21 13.29 4.81
CA TRP A 32 4.54 12.95 5.25
C TRP A 32 4.50 12.08 6.51
N LEU A 33 3.76 12.49 7.54
CA LEU A 33 3.63 11.78 8.81
C LEU A 33 3.00 10.39 8.60
N PHE A 34 1.96 10.32 7.78
CA PHE A 34 1.31 9.08 7.38
C PHE A 34 2.33 8.10 6.79
N MET A 35 3.17 8.52 5.85
CA MET A 35 4.18 7.64 5.25
C MET A 35 5.15 7.05 6.28
N ARG A 36 5.51 7.81 7.33
CA ARG A 36 6.47 7.34 8.35
C ARG A 36 5.79 6.35 9.28
N LEU A 37 4.65 6.74 9.84
CA LEU A 37 3.90 5.91 10.79
C LEU A 37 3.40 4.62 10.13
N SER A 38 2.80 4.73 8.94
CA SER A 38 2.35 3.55 8.18
C SER A 38 3.51 2.64 7.80
N GLY A 39 4.68 3.18 7.45
CA GLY A 39 5.87 2.38 7.15
C GLY A 39 6.30 1.51 8.34
N VAL A 40 6.37 2.09 9.54
CA VAL A 40 6.73 1.33 10.77
C VAL A 40 5.71 0.24 11.07
N VAL A 41 4.42 0.55 10.98
CA VAL A 41 3.35 -0.44 11.21
C VAL A 41 3.40 -1.54 10.13
N LEU A 42 3.62 -1.17 8.87
CA LEU A 42 3.70 -2.11 7.75
C LEU A 42 4.86 -3.08 7.87
N VAL A 43 6.00 -2.70 8.46
CA VAL A 43 7.09 -3.64 8.73
C VAL A 43 6.57 -4.80 9.58
N VAL A 44 5.90 -4.53 10.70
CA VAL A 44 5.36 -5.58 11.57
C VAL A 44 4.30 -6.41 10.83
N LEU A 45 3.36 -5.74 10.16
CA LEU A 45 2.27 -6.41 9.44
C LEU A 45 2.80 -7.35 8.35
N ILE A 46 3.65 -6.84 7.45
CA ILE A 46 4.17 -7.58 6.31
C ILE A 46 5.07 -8.73 6.77
N PHE A 47 6.00 -8.49 7.70
CA PHE A 47 6.87 -9.57 8.17
C PHE A 47 6.09 -10.66 8.89
N GLY A 48 5.09 -10.32 9.71
CA GLY A 48 4.21 -11.32 10.33
C GLY A 48 3.45 -12.16 9.29
N HIS A 49 2.92 -11.51 8.25
CA HIS A 49 2.22 -12.20 7.17
C HIS A 49 3.14 -13.10 6.33
N LEU A 50 4.32 -12.60 5.94
CA LEU A 50 5.30 -13.40 5.20
C LEU A 50 5.81 -14.57 6.06
N PHE A 51 6.05 -14.35 7.35
CA PHE A 51 6.52 -15.39 8.26
C PHE A 51 5.51 -16.54 8.38
N VAL A 52 4.25 -16.23 8.69
CA VAL A 52 3.19 -17.24 8.86
C VAL A 52 2.89 -17.99 7.56
N ASN A 53 2.95 -17.30 6.42
CA ASN A 53 2.63 -17.93 5.13
C ASN A 53 3.81 -18.69 4.50
N LEU A 54 5.07 -18.28 4.75
CA LEU A 54 6.23 -18.84 4.05
C LEU A 54 7.16 -19.69 4.91
N LEU A 55 7.20 -19.45 6.23
CA LEU A 55 8.22 -20.05 7.12
C LEU A 55 7.64 -21.00 8.18
N VAL A 56 6.33 -21.00 8.40
CA VAL A 56 5.67 -21.88 9.37
C VAL A 56 5.09 -23.11 8.66
N GLY A 57 5.16 -24.27 9.31
CA GLY A 57 4.60 -25.52 8.79
C GLY A 57 5.33 -25.99 7.51
N GLU A 58 4.56 -26.31 6.47
CA GLU A 58 5.08 -26.71 5.16
C GLU A 58 5.43 -25.50 4.25
N GLY A 59 5.37 -24.28 4.80
CA GLY A 59 5.67 -23.04 4.07
C GLY A 59 4.71 -22.80 2.90
N ILE A 60 5.23 -22.32 1.77
CA ILE A 60 4.41 -21.96 0.59
C ILE A 60 3.58 -23.14 0.04
N HIS A 61 4.03 -24.38 0.25
CA HIS A 61 3.32 -25.58 -0.21
C HIS A 61 2.03 -25.86 0.57
N ALA A 62 1.87 -25.25 1.76
CA ALA A 62 0.64 -25.33 2.55
C ALA A 62 -0.46 -24.37 2.07
N ILE A 63 -0.14 -23.40 1.20
CA ILE A 63 -1.08 -22.32 0.87
C ILE A 63 -2.12 -22.83 -0.14
N ASP A 64 -3.27 -23.24 0.40
CA ASP A 64 -4.47 -23.60 -0.34
C ASP A 64 -5.72 -22.90 0.22
N PHE A 65 -6.90 -23.26 -0.29
CA PHE A 65 -8.16 -22.73 0.22
C PHE A 65 -8.36 -23.02 1.72
N GLY A 66 -7.99 -24.23 2.17
CA GLY A 66 -8.18 -24.65 3.56
C GLY A 66 -7.31 -23.86 4.54
N PHE A 67 -6.07 -23.56 4.14
CA PHE A 67 -5.18 -22.68 4.89
C PHE A 67 -5.75 -21.26 5.03
N VAL A 68 -6.19 -20.65 3.92
CA VAL A 68 -6.80 -19.31 3.93
C VAL A 68 -8.09 -19.31 4.76
N ALA A 69 -8.94 -20.32 4.58
CA ALA A 69 -10.18 -20.46 5.32
C ALA A 69 -9.95 -20.66 6.82
N GLY A 70 -8.96 -21.45 7.22
CA GLY A 70 -8.59 -21.62 8.62
C GLY A 70 -8.09 -20.32 9.25
N LYS A 71 -7.27 -19.53 8.54
CA LYS A 71 -6.85 -18.21 9.01
C LYS A 71 -8.02 -17.25 9.13
N TRP A 72 -8.84 -17.11 8.09
CA TRP A 72 -9.95 -16.16 8.06
C TRP A 72 -11.18 -16.63 8.83
N ALA A 73 -11.18 -17.84 9.41
CA ALA A 73 -12.15 -18.23 10.43
C ALA A 73 -11.94 -17.48 11.76
N ASP A 74 -10.72 -17.00 12.04
CA ASP A 74 -10.41 -16.14 13.19
C ASP A 74 -10.44 -14.65 12.77
N PRO A 75 -11.30 -13.81 13.40
CA PRO A 75 -11.38 -12.37 13.12
C PRO A 75 -10.05 -11.62 13.26
N PHE A 76 -9.11 -12.12 14.08
CA PHE A 76 -7.79 -11.53 14.23
C PHE A 76 -7.06 -11.41 12.88
N TRP A 77 -7.05 -12.49 12.08
CA TRP A 77 -6.38 -12.49 10.78
C TRP A 77 -7.12 -11.65 9.74
N GLN A 78 -8.44 -11.59 9.79
CA GLN A 78 -9.22 -10.69 8.94
C GLN A 78 -8.84 -9.22 9.18
N ILE A 79 -8.75 -8.81 10.45
CA ILE A 79 -8.35 -7.44 10.81
C ILE A 79 -6.88 -7.19 10.43
N TRP A 80 -6.00 -8.16 10.64
CA TRP A 80 -4.58 -8.06 10.25
C TRP A 80 -4.42 -7.82 8.75
N ASP A 81 -5.05 -8.67 7.93
CA ASP A 81 -4.96 -8.56 6.47
C ASP A 81 -5.71 -7.33 5.94
N LEU A 82 -6.83 -6.92 6.55
CA LEU A 82 -7.52 -5.67 6.21
C LEU A 82 -6.65 -4.44 6.51
N ALA A 83 -6.06 -4.36 7.70
CA ALA A 83 -5.17 -3.28 8.08
C ALA A 83 -3.97 -3.20 7.14
N MET A 84 -3.39 -4.35 6.79
CA MET A 84 -2.29 -4.41 5.83
C MET A 84 -2.71 -3.98 4.44
N LEU A 85 -3.85 -4.45 3.93
CA LEU A 85 -4.39 -4.05 2.62
C LEU A 85 -4.52 -2.53 2.53
N TRP A 86 -5.21 -1.93 3.50
CA TRP A 86 -5.47 -0.48 3.50
C TRP A 86 -4.18 0.32 3.67
N LEU A 87 -3.34 -0.04 4.65
CA LEU A 87 -2.09 0.69 4.89
C LEU A 87 -1.12 0.54 3.72
N ALA A 88 -0.94 -0.67 3.18
CA ALA A 88 -0.01 -0.93 2.08
C ALA A 88 -0.46 -0.23 0.79
N MET A 89 -1.75 -0.29 0.46
CA MET A 89 -2.27 0.39 -0.72
C MET A 89 -2.17 1.91 -0.58
N LEU A 90 -2.60 2.50 0.55
CA LEU A 90 -2.51 3.94 0.74
C LEU A 90 -1.05 4.45 0.84
N HIS A 91 -0.16 3.69 1.49
CA HIS A 91 1.27 3.99 1.56
C HIS A 91 1.91 3.92 0.15
N GLY A 92 1.68 2.82 -0.57
CA GLY A 92 2.16 2.63 -1.93
C GLY A 92 1.66 3.72 -2.86
N THR A 93 0.37 4.08 -2.80
CA THR A 93 -0.23 5.11 -3.64
C THR A 93 0.34 6.49 -3.39
N ASN A 94 0.61 6.87 -2.12
CA ASN A 94 1.29 8.12 -1.83
C ASN A 94 2.77 8.11 -2.30
N GLY A 95 3.46 6.98 -2.17
CA GLY A 95 4.82 6.80 -2.69
C GLY A 95 4.88 6.94 -4.22
N VAL A 96 4.04 6.18 -4.93
CA VAL A 96 3.98 6.21 -6.41
C VAL A 96 3.50 7.57 -6.91
N ARG A 97 2.57 8.24 -6.21
CA ARG A 97 2.19 9.62 -6.53
C ARG A 97 3.41 10.56 -6.50
N THR A 98 4.30 10.40 -5.53
CA THR A 98 5.54 11.18 -5.42
C THR A 98 6.46 10.87 -6.60
N ILE A 99 6.68 9.59 -6.90
CA ILE A 99 7.46 9.15 -8.08
C ILE A 99 6.88 9.72 -9.38
N ILE A 100 5.55 9.67 -9.58
CA ILE A 100 4.91 10.23 -10.77
C ILE A 100 5.17 11.74 -10.88
N ASN A 101 5.12 12.48 -9.77
CA ASN A 101 5.40 13.90 -9.77
C ASN A 101 6.85 14.21 -10.13
N ASP A 102 7.79 13.38 -9.70
CA ASP A 102 9.22 13.61 -9.86
C ASP A 102 9.72 13.16 -11.25
N TYR A 103 9.12 12.11 -11.84
CA TYR A 103 9.62 11.49 -13.08
C TYR A 103 8.76 11.78 -14.33
N ALA A 104 7.48 12.13 -14.20
CA ALA A 104 6.66 12.45 -15.37
C ALA A 104 6.86 13.91 -15.79
N GLU A 105 7.59 14.14 -16.89
CA GLU A 105 7.89 15.48 -17.40
C GLU A 105 6.65 16.20 -17.95
N LYS A 106 5.83 15.49 -18.74
CA LYS A 106 4.64 16.04 -19.39
C LYS A 106 3.44 16.05 -18.45
N ASP A 107 2.71 17.17 -18.40
CA ASP A 107 1.53 17.32 -17.54
C ASP A 107 0.41 16.33 -17.89
N SER A 108 0.22 16.03 -19.18
CA SER A 108 -0.77 15.04 -19.63
C SER A 108 -0.43 13.63 -19.14
N THR A 109 0.84 13.22 -19.25
CA THR A 109 1.32 11.93 -18.74
C THR A 109 1.15 11.85 -17.22
N ARG A 110 1.51 12.91 -16.50
CA ARG A 110 1.35 12.98 -15.04
C ARG A 110 -0.11 12.84 -14.60
N LEU A 111 -1.03 13.47 -15.33
CA LEU A 111 -2.48 13.37 -15.08
C LEU A 111 -2.97 11.92 -15.27
N TRP A 112 -2.70 11.32 -16.43
CA TRP A 112 -3.15 9.96 -16.74
C TRP A 112 -2.58 8.91 -15.78
N LEU A 113 -1.30 9.00 -15.43
CA LEU A 113 -0.67 8.10 -14.46
C LEU A 113 -1.34 8.19 -13.08
N LYS A 114 -1.71 9.38 -12.62
CA LYS A 114 -2.43 9.56 -11.35
C LYS A 114 -3.85 9.00 -11.42
N ILE A 115 -4.55 9.19 -12.55
CA ILE A 115 -5.90 8.63 -12.75
C ILE A 115 -5.85 7.11 -12.64
N VAL A 116 -4.93 6.48 -13.38
CA VAL A 116 -4.75 5.01 -13.34
C VAL A 116 -4.38 4.54 -11.95
N LEU A 117 -3.43 5.23 -11.29
CA LEU A 117 -3.02 4.90 -9.93
C LEU A 117 -4.20 4.92 -8.95
N TYR A 118 -4.99 6.00 -8.92
CA TYR A 118 -6.11 6.11 -8.00
C TYR A 118 -7.25 5.15 -8.35
N ALA A 119 -7.52 4.91 -9.63
CA ALA A 119 -8.50 3.94 -10.06
C ALA A 119 -8.10 2.52 -9.61
N ALA A 120 -6.87 2.09 -9.92
CA ALA A 120 -6.37 0.78 -9.52
C ALA A 120 -6.36 0.61 -7.99
N THR A 121 -5.90 1.63 -7.26
CA THR A 121 -5.92 1.64 -5.79
C THR A 121 -7.33 1.43 -5.24
N THR A 122 -8.30 2.18 -5.78
CA THR A 122 -9.70 2.11 -5.34
C THR A 122 -10.28 0.73 -5.63
N VAL A 123 -10.07 0.19 -6.83
CA VAL A 123 -10.54 -1.14 -7.21
C VAL A 123 -9.95 -2.20 -6.29
N ILE A 124 -8.64 -2.19 -6.04
CA ILE A 124 -7.98 -3.19 -5.19
C ILE A 124 -8.45 -3.10 -3.74
N ILE A 125 -8.56 -1.89 -3.17
CA ILE A 125 -9.05 -1.72 -1.80
C ILE A 125 -10.49 -2.22 -1.67
N VAL A 126 -11.37 -1.84 -2.59
CA VAL A 126 -12.79 -2.25 -2.56
C VAL A 126 -12.91 -3.75 -2.74
N LEU A 127 -12.29 -4.31 -3.79
CA LEU A 127 -12.35 -5.74 -4.08
C LEU A 127 -11.73 -6.56 -2.94
N GLY A 128 -10.57 -6.18 -2.44
CA GLY A 128 -9.91 -6.88 -1.34
C GLY A 128 -10.72 -6.82 -0.05
N THR A 129 -11.30 -5.66 0.27
CA THR A 129 -12.19 -5.51 1.44
C THR A 129 -13.44 -6.38 1.29
N LEU A 130 -14.05 -6.41 0.09
CA LEU A 130 -15.17 -7.31 -0.19
C LEU A 130 -14.76 -8.77 0.01
N VAL A 131 -13.66 -9.21 -0.61
CA VAL A 131 -13.17 -10.59 -0.46
C VAL A 131 -12.98 -10.96 1.00
N ILE A 132 -12.33 -10.12 1.83
CA ILE A 132 -12.12 -10.42 3.25
C ILE A 132 -13.45 -10.65 3.99
N PHE A 133 -14.46 -9.81 3.75
CA PHE A 133 -15.72 -9.86 4.52
C PHE A 133 -16.81 -10.74 3.90
N THR A 134 -16.73 -11.06 2.62
CA THR A 134 -17.69 -11.95 1.93
C THR A 134 -17.14 -13.36 1.73
N PHE A 135 -15.90 -13.63 2.12
CA PHE A 135 -15.34 -14.97 2.07
C PHE A 135 -16.04 -15.86 3.10
N ASN A 136 -16.56 -17.00 2.64
CA ASN A 136 -17.10 -18.02 3.52
C ASN A 136 -16.00 -19.04 3.82
N PRO A 137 -15.48 -19.12 5.06
CA PRO A 137 -14.48 -20.13 5.44
C PRO A 137 -15.06 -21.55 5.56
N CYS A 138 -16.39 -21.68 5.59
CA CYS A 138 -17.11 -22.95 5.71
C CYS A 138 -18.20 -23.09 4.63
N PRO A 139 -17.83 -23.18 3.34
CA PRO A 139 -18.79 -23.49 2.29
C PRO A 139 -19.38 -24.89 2.49
N MET A 140 -20.69 -25.01 2.25
CA MET A 140 -21.37 -26.29 2.15
C MET A 140 -21.26 -26.77 0.70
N VAL A 141 -20.59 -27.90 0.48
CA VAL A 141 -20.51 -28.58 -0.82
C VAL A 141 -21.16 -29.94 -0.64
N ASP A 142 -22.22 -30.22 -1.41
CA ASP A 142 -23.00 -31.47 -1.33
C ASP A 142 -23.48 -31.83 0.09
N GLY A 143 -23.78 -30.81 0.91
CA GLY A 143 -24.24 -30.99 2.29
C GLY A 143 -23.12 -31.25 3.31
N VAL A 144 -21.85 -31.20 2.89
CA VAL A 144 -20.69 -31.35 3.76
C VAL A 144 -19.98 -30.00 3.92
N PRO A 145 -19.74 -29.52 5.16
CA PRO A 145 -18.92 -28.33 5.38
C PRO A 145 -17.45 -28.65 5.07
N LEU A 146 -16.86 -27.88 4.16
CA LEU A 146 -15.44 -27.94 3.83
C LEU A 146 -14.76 -26.64 4.27
N PRO A 147 -13.53 -26.68 4.83
CA PRO A 147 -12.80 -27.83 5.36
C PRO A 147 -13.30 -28.16 6.78
N GLY A 148 -13.82 -29.37 7.00
CA GLY A 148 -14.54 -29.76 8.22
C GLY A 148 -13.75 -29.81 9.54
N GLY A 149 -12.51 -29.33 9.60
CA GLY A 149 -11.66 -29.38 10.81
C GLY A 149 -11.86 -28.23 11.80
N PHE A 150 -12.26 -27.04 11.33
CA PHE A 150 -12.45 -25.84 12.16
C PHE A 150 -13.84 -25.20 12.02
N CYS A 151 -14.67 -25.74 11.13
CA CYS A 151 -16.05 -25.31 10.97
C CYS A 151 -16.92 -25.86 12.11
N PRO A 152 -17.82 -25.04 12.70
CA PRO A 152 -18.80 -25.55 13.66
C PRO A 152 -19.69 -26.59 12.98
N ALA A 153 -20.04 -27.64 13.73
CA ALA A 153 -20.92 -28.73 13.28
C ALA A 153 -22.36 -28.28 13.06
#